data_AF-A0A564TLG9-F1
#
_entry.id   AF-A0A564TLG9-F1
#
_cell.length_a   1.000
_cell.length_b   1.000
_cell.length_c   1.000
_cell.angle_alpha   90.00
_cell.angle_beta   90.00
_cell.angle_gamma   90.00
#
_symmetry.space_group_name_H-M   'P 1'
#
loop_
_entity.id
_entity.type
_entity.pdbx_description
1 polymer ?
#
loop_
_entity_poly.entity_id
_entity_poly.type
_entity_poly.pdbx_seq_one_letter_code
_entity_poly.pdbx_strand_id
1 'polypeptide(L)'
;MKMDVIINRDALYALRELPSESVNCCVTSPPYYGLRDYGLDAQIGREDTPEQYIGRLVEVFRELRRVLKDDGTFWLNIADTYCGSGMKAGCKQKDLIGIPWLLAFALRSDGWYLRSDIIWLKENPMPESCRDRPSRCYEHIFLLTKSKKYYYDAAAIAEPIAPGTAARYRQGRGAGHKYAEEVPGQGKVQGINQPRSGGYYDDALIPTTRNKRDVWLINTVPYKGGHFAAYPPKLAETCILAGCPAGGVVLDPFFGSGTTGLAAKSLDRRYIGIELNAEYCALAGARIGGGNT
;
A
#
# COMPACT_ATOMS: atom_id res chain seq x y z
N MET A 1 9.07 -16.86 -17.46
CA MET A 1 9.60 -15.89 -16.47
C MET A 1 9.98 -16.65 -15.21
N LYS A 2 11.21 -16.50 -14.71
CA LYS A 2 11.66 -17.10 -13.43
C LYS A 2 10.96 -16.37 -12.27
N MET A 3 10.56 -17.11 -11.26
CA MET A 3 9.89 -16.61 -10.05
C MET A 3 10.75 -16.92 -8.83
N ASP A 4 10.45 -16.26 -7.70
CA ASP A 4 11.23 -16.27 -6.46
C ASP A 4 12.68 -15.85 -6.70
N VAL A 5 12.82 -14.77 -7.46
CA VAL A 5 14.09 -14.24 -7.93
C VAL A 5 14.25 -12.79 -7.50
N ILE A 6 15.50 -12.40 -7.30
CA ILE A 6 15.93 -11.03 -7.07
C ILE A 6 16.75 -10.60 -8.29
N ILE A 7 16.29 -9.59 -9.00
CA ILE A 7 16.94 -9.03 -10.17
C ILE A 7 17.77 -7.84 -9.71
N ASN A 8 19.10 -7.95 -9.76
CA ASN A 8 19.97 -6.82 -9.44
C ASN A 8 20.10 -5.88 -10.64
N ARG A 9 19.26 -4.84 -10.68
CA ARG A 9 19.19 -3.90 -11.80
C ARG A 9 18.39 -2.65 -11.42
N ASP A 10 18.55 -1.59 -12.20
CA ASP A 10 17.61 -0.46 -12.20
C ASP A 10 16.17 -0.92 -12.51
N ALA A 11 15.23 -0.37 -11.75
CA ALA A 11 13.82 -0.74 -11.77
C ALA A 11 13.18 -0.59 -13.16
N LEU A 12 13.43 0.52 -13.86
CA LEU A 12 12.81 0.79 -15.16
C LEU A 12 13.28 -0.22 -16.20
N TYR A 13 14.59 -0.48 -16.25
CA TYR A 13 15.16 -1.43 -17.20
C TYR A 13 14.74 -2.87 -16.93
N ALA A 14 14.71 -3.29 -15.66
CA ALA A 14 14.21 -4.63 -15.31
C ALA A 14 12.73 -4.80 -15.67
N LEU A 15 11.88 -3.82 -15.37
CA LEU A 15 10.46 -3.88 -15.72
C LEU A 15 10.23 -4.01 -17.22
N ARG A 16 11.02 -3.32 -18.07
CA ARG A 16 10.94 -3.42 -19.54
C ARG A 16 11.24 -4.84 -20.05
N GLU A 17 12.03 -5.61 -19.33
CA GLU A 17 12.37 -7.00 -19.70
C GLU A 17 11.33 -8.02 -19.22
N LEU A 18 10.47 -7.64 -18.26
CA LEU A 18 9.38 -8.50 -17.83
C LEU A 18 8.25 -8.52 -18.88
N PRO A 19 7.67 -9.71 -19.16
CA PRO A 19 6.52 -9.80 -20.05
C PRO A 19 5.33 -9.00 -19.52
N SER A 20 4.50 -8.49 -20.43
CA SER A 20 3.24 -7.85 -20.06
C SER A 20 2.33 -8.84 -19.34
N GLU A 21 1.48 -8.35 -18.44
CA GLU A 21 0.45 -9.14 -17.76
C GLU A 21 0.96 -10.41 -17.05
N SER A 22 2.17 -10.33 -16.51
CA SER A 22 2.89 -11.47 -15.96
C SER A 22 2.85 -11.53 -14.43
N VAL A 23 2.44 -10.46 -13.75
CA VAL A 23 2.33 -10.40 -12.27
C VAL A 23 0.94 -9.97 -11.80
N ASN A 24 0.53 -10.42 -10.61
CA ASN A 24 -0.81 -10.18 -10.07
C ASN A 24 -0.89 -8.93 -9.19
N CYS A 25 0.15 -8.71 -8.38
CA CYS A 25 0.15 -7.66 -7.39
C CYS A 25 1.51 -7.00 -7.34
N CYS A 26 1.55 -5.69 -7.11
CA CYS A 26 2.77 -4.99 -6.72
C CYS A 26 2.59 -4.37 -5.35
N VAL A 27 3.56 -4.57 -4.46
CA VAL A 27 3.64 -3.92 -3.16
C VAL A 27 5.04 -3.35 -3.05
N THR A 28 5.17 -2.04 -2.89
CA THR A 28 6.48 -1.39 -2.90
C THR A 28 6.50 -0.08 -2.14
N SER A 29 7.70 0.39 -1.85
CA SER A 29 7.99 1.75 -1.41
C SER A 29 9.21 2.27 -2.18
N PRO A 30 9.06 3.24 -3.09
CA PRO A 30 10.22 3.84 -3.76
C PRO A 30 11.11 4.58 -2.75
N PRO A 31 12.38 4.84 -3.10
CA PRO A 31 13.20 5.80 -2.36
C PRO A 31 12.50 7.15 -2.21
N TYR A 32 12.35 7.64 -0.98
CA TYR A 32 11.61 8.89 -0.73
C TYR A 32 12.43 10.13 -1.07
N TYR A 33 11.77 11.10 -1.71
CA TYR A 33 12.38 12.34 -2.19
C TYR A 33 13.17 13.08 -1.09
N GLY A 34 14.47 13.25 -1.31
CA GLY A 34 15.35 14.06 -0.46
C GLY A 34 15.69 13.46 0.91
N LEU A 35 15.27 12.23 1.24
CA LEU A 35 15.44 11.68 2.60
C LEU A 35 16.69 10.82 2.79
N ARG A 36 17.13 10.11 1.75
CA ARG A 36 18.27 9.18 1.81
C ARG A 36 19.15 9.31 0.58
N ASP A 37 20.43 9.05 0.79
CA ASP A 37 21.42 8.87 -0.26
C ASP A 37 22.03 7.48 -0.10
N TYR A 38 21.91 6.65 -1.12
CA TYR A 38 22.41 5.29 -1.18
C TYR A 38 23.78 5.20 -1.88
N GLY A 39 24.36 6.33 -2.30
CA GLY A 39 25.68 6.40 -2.92
C GLY A 39 25.74 5.78 -4.32
N LEU A 40 24.61 5.72 -5.03
CA LEU A 40 24.49 5.13 -6.36
C LEU A 40 24.05 6.18 -7.37
N ASP A 41 24.78 6.31 -8.48
CA ASP A 41 24.54 7.33 -9.51
C ASP A 41 23.12 7.26 -10.12
N ALA A 42 22.57 6.06 -10.27
CA ALA A 42 21.26 5.85 -10.89
C ALA A 42 20.08 5.96 -9.91
N GLN A 43 20.32 6.21 -8.62
CA GLN A 43 19.26 6.19 -7.60
C GLN A 43 18.14 7.19 -7.88
N ILE A 44 16.93 6.80 -7.50
CA ILE A 44 15.76 7.70 -7.46
C ILE A 44 15.71 8.36 -6.08
N GLY A 45 15.15 9.57 -5.99
CA GLY A 45 14.93 10.30 -4.74
C GLY A 45 15.94 11.41 -4.48
N ARG A 46 16.85 11.67 -5.41
CA ARG A 46 17.88 12.72 -5.34
C ARG A 46 17.80 13.73 -6.49
N GLU A 47 16.69 13.72 -7.23
CA GLU A 47 16.43 14.67 -8.28
C GLU A 47 16.38 16.11 -7.76
N ASP A 48 16.73 17.07 -8.61
CA ASP A 48 16.82 18.48 -8.24
C ASP A 48 15.47 19.05 -7.80
N THR A 49 14.38 18.61 -8.43
CA THR A 49 13.02 19.09 -8.16
C THR A 49 12.03 17.94 -7.93
N PRO A 50 10.93 18.18 -7.17
CA PRO A 50 9.84 17.23 -7.03
C PRO A 50 9.30 16.74 -8.37
N GLU A 51 9.15 17.62 -9.36
CA GLU A 51 8.59 17.28 -10.67
C GLU A 51 9.45 16.24 -11.41
N GLN A 52 10.77 16.36 -11.32
CA GLN A 52 11.69 15.38 -11.91
C GLN A 52 11.60 14.02 -11.20
N TYR A 53 11.54 14.03 -9.87
CA TYR A 53 11.34 12.81 -9.07
C TYR A 53 10.02 12.12 -9.41
N ILE A 54 8.92 12.88 -9.47
CA ILE A 54 7.60 12.38 -9.86
C ILE A 54 7.64 11.83 -11.29
N GLY A 55 8.27 12.53 -12.23
CA GLY A 55 8.42 12.08 -13.62
C GLY A 55 9.10 10.72 -13.74
N ARG A 56 10.22 10.51 -13.02
CA ARG A 56 10.93 9.22 -13.01
C ARG A 56 10.08 8.09 -12.43
N LEU A 57 9.36 8.34 -11.33
CA LEU A 57 8.46 7.33 -10.77
C LEU A 57 7.28 7.03 -11.69
N VAL A 58 6.73 8.03 -12.37
CA VAL A 58 5.67 7.83 -13.38
C VAL A 58 6.18 6.93 -14.51
N GLU A 59 7.41 7.09 -14.99
CA GLU A 59 7.99 6.19 -16.01
C GLU A 59 8.12 4.74 -15.52
N VAL A 60 8.67 4.54 -14.32
CA VAL A 60 8.77 3.21 -13.69
C VAL A 60 7.38 2.59 -13.55
N PHE A 61 6.42 3.33 -13.01
CA PHE A 61 5.09 2.80 -12.75
C PHE A 61 4.24 2.67 -14.02
N ARG A 62 4.54 3.39 -15.10
CA ARG A 62 3.94 3.14 -16.42
C ARG A 62 4.32 1.75 -16.94
N GLU A 63 5.60 1.36 -16.82
CA GLU A 63 6.04 0.01 -17.17
C GLU A 63 5.49 -1.04 -16.20
N LEU A 64 5.41 -0.74 -14.90
CA LEU A 64 4.73 -1.62 -13.95
C LEU A 64 3.28 -1.91 -14.36
N ARG A 65 2.54 -0.89 -14.81
CA ARG A 65 1.15 -1.07 -15.28
C ARG A 65 1.05 -2.04 -16.46
N ARG A 66 2.04 -2.05 -17.36
CA ARG A 66 2.12 -3.01 -18.48
C ARG A 66 2.36 -4.44 -17.96
N VAL A 67 3.25 -4.59 -16.98
CA VAL A 67 3.64 -5.88 -16.38
C VAL A 67 2.52 -6.49 -15.53
N LEU A 68 1.69 -5.67 -14.89
CA LEU A 68 0.50 -6.13 -14.15
C LEU A 68 -0.55 -6.74 -15.08
N LYS A 69 -1.17 -7.83 -14.62
CA LYS A 69 -2.40 -8.37 -15.19
C LYS A 69 -3.52 -7.32 -15.20
N ASP A 70 -4.51 -7.51 -16.06
CA ASP A 70 -5.66 -6.59 -16.23
C ASP A 70 -6.45 -6.35 -14.94
N ASP A 71 -6.51 -7.36 -14.08
CA ASP A 71 -7.14 -7.30 -12.77
C ASP A 71 -6.14 -7.05 -11.63
N GLY A 72 -4.88 -6.73 -11.94
CA GLY A 72 -3.81 -6.59 -10.97
C GLY A 72 -3.89 -5.32 -10.13
N THR A 73 -3.35 -5.40 -8.92
CA THR A 73 -3.32 -4.29 -7.95
C THR A 73 -1.92 -3.76 -7.71
N PHE A 74 -1.81 -2.46 -7.45
CA PHE A 74 -0.58 -1.78 -7.08
C PHE A 74 -0.78 -1.06 -5.74
N TRP A 75 0.03 -1.43 -4.75
CA TRP A 75 0.06 -0.85 -3.41
C TRP A 75 1.36 -0.06 -3.23
N LEU A 76 1.22 1.26 -3.21
CA LEU A 76 2.34 2.19 -3.18
C LEU A 76 2.43 2.87 -1.80
N ASN A 77 3.41 2.46 -0.99
CA ASN A 77 3.73 3.15 0.25
C ASN A 77 4.66 4.35 -0.05
N ILE A 78 4.29 5.55 0.41
CA ILE A 78 5.09 6.75 0.21
C ILE A 78 4.92 7.76 1.35
N ALA A 79 6.02 8.36 1.77
CA ALA A 79 6.05 9.44 2.76
C ALA A 79 6.27 10.81 2.09
N ASP A 80 5.93 11.85 2.82
CA ASP A 80 6.15 13.23 2.40
C ASP A 80 7.48 13.79 2.92
N THR A 81 7.92 14.87 2.29
CA THR A 81 9.15 15.60 2.59
C THR A 81 8.83 17.08 2.78
N TYR A 82 9.51 17.73 3.72
CA TYR A 82 9.42 19.17 3.90
C TYR A 82 10.48 19.89 3.06
N CYS A 83 10.13 21.04 2.52
CA CYS A 83 11.06 21.90 1.78
C CYS A 83 12.18 22.40 2.70
N GLY A 84 13.39 21.91 2.46
CA GLY A 84 14.61 22.29 3.18
C GLY A 84 15.27 23.55 2.61
N SER A 85 16.31 24.03 3.31
CA SER A 85 17.15 25.11 2.79
C SER A 85 17.85 24.67 1.50
N GLY A 86 17.79 25.50 0.45
CA GLY A 86 18.45 25.24 -0.83
C GLY A 86 17.77 24.19 -1.73
N MET A 87 16.62 23.62 -1.33
CA MET A 87 15.85 22.72 -2.18
C MET A 87 15.11 23.51 -3.27
N LYS A 88 15.19 23.04 -4.53
CA LYS A 88 14.43 23.60 -5.66
C LYS A 88 13.01 23.00 -5.72
N ALA A 89 12.29 23.03 -4.59
CA ALA A 89 11.00 22.37 -4.45
C ALA A 89 9.78 23.19 -4.92
N GLY A 90 9.99 24.42 -5.42
CA GLY A 90 8.91 25.28 -5.89
C GLY A 90 7.97 25.81 -4.79
N CYS A 91 8.30 25.60 -3.52
CA CYS A 91 7.54 26.05 -2.34
C CYS A 91 8.45 26.68 -1.29
N LYS A 92 7.87 27.35 -0.29
CA LYS A 92 8.65 28.08 0.73
C LYS A 92 9.38 27.07 1.62
N GLN A 93 10.50 27.50 2.20
CA GLN A 93 11.17 26.71 3.24
C GLN A 93 10.18 26.36 4.37
N LYS A 94 10.25 25.11 4.85
CA LYS A 94 9.33 24.50 5.81
C LYS A 94 7.93 24.14 5.30
N ASP A 95 7.59 24.45 4.04
CA ASP A 95 6.34 23.93 3.47
C ASP A 95 6.42 22.39 3.37
N LEU A 96 5.31 21.72 3.64
CA LEU A 96 5.12 20.32 3.30
C LEU A 96 4.92 20.23 1.78
N ILE A 97 5.75 19.45 1.08
CA ILE A 97 5.78 19.48 -0.39
C ILE A 97 4.52 18.83 -0.99
N GLY A 98 3.96 17.82 -0.32
CA GLY A 98 2.79 17.09 -0.83
C GLY A 98 3.17 15.96 -1.79
N ILE A 99 4.38 15.41 -1.69
CA ILE A 99 4.92 14.37 -2.58
C ILE A 99 3.94 13.20 -2.79
N PRO A 100 3.30 12.62 -1.74
CA PRO A 100 2.35 11.53 -1.92
C PRO A 100 1.22 11.87 -2.91
N TRP A 101 0.60 13.03 -2.75
CA TRP A 101 -0.54 13.44 -3.57
C TRP A 101 -0.14 13.96 -4.96
N LEU A 102 1.03 14.60 -5.08
CA LEU A 102 1.61 14.93 -6.38
C LEU A 102 1.81 13.66 -7.21
N LEU A 103 2.36 12.60 -6.61
CA LEU A 103 2.54 11.31 -7.28
C LEU A 103 1.21 10.63 -7.60
N ALA A 104 0.29 10.56 -6.64
CA ALA A 104 -1.00 9.88 -6.83
C ALA A 104 -1.80 10.51 -7.99
N PHE A 105 -1.80 11.85 -8.09
CA PHE A 105 -2.47 12.53 -9.19
C PHE A 105 -1.73 12.39 -10.52
N ALA A 106 -0.38 12.42 -10.51
CA ALA A 106 0.39 12.18 -11.73
C ALA A 106 0.14 10.76 -12.28
N LEU A 107 0.10 9.74 -11.41
CA LEU A 107 -0.23 8.36 -11.80
C LEU A 107 -1.66 8.23 -12.31
N ARG A 108 -2.63 8.88 -11.66
CA ARG A 108 -4.02 8.91 -12.15
C ARG A 108 -4.10 9.54 -13.56
N SER A 109 -3.40 10.65 -13.78
CA SER A 109 -3.32 11.30 -15.09
C SER A 109 -2.61 10.44 -16.14
N ASP A 110 -1.65 9.61 -15.74
CA ASP A 110 -1.00 8.62 -16.62
C ASP A 110 -1.92 7.42 -16.98
N GLY A 111 -3.08 7.31 -16.32
CA GLY A 111 -4.12 6.33 -16.63
C GLY A 111 -4.24 5.19 -15.62
N TRP A 112 -3.72 5.37 -14.41
CA TRP A 112 -4.07 4.52 -13.28
C TRP A 112 -5.45 4.87 -12.70
N TYR A 113 -6.17 3.87 -12.20
CA TYR A 113 -7.29 4.12 -11.30
C TYR A 113 -6.76 4.27 -9.86
N LEU A 114 -6.87 5.46 -9.27
CA LEU A 114 -6.60 5.68 -7.84
C LEU A 114 -7.84 5.24 -7.04
N ARG A 115 -7.73 4.12 -6.29
CA ARG A 115 -8.87 3.46 -5.65
C ARG A 115 -9.05 3.80 -4.19
N SER A 116 -7.95 4.00 -3.47
CA SER A 116 -7.98 4.36 -2.06
C SER A 116 -6.71 5.09 -1.69
N ASP A 117 -6.85 6.08 -0.81
CA ASP A 117 -5.79 6.52 0.07
C ASP A 117 -5.95 5.76 1.39
N ILE A 118 -4.88 5.16 1.89
CA ILE A 118 -4.86 4.42 3.15
C ILE A 118 -3.80 5.06 4.04
N ILE A 119 -4.18 5.37 5.27
CA ILE A 119 -3.28 5.92 6.27
C ILE A 119 -2.65 4.78 7.06
N TRP A 120 -1.36 4.56 6.87
CA TRP A 120 -0.58 3.68 7.73
C TRP A 120 -0.15 4.43 8.98
N LEU A 121 -0.90 4.24 10.06
CA LEU A 121 -0.64 4.83 11.38
C LEU A 121 0.36 3.97 12.17
N LYS A 122 1.33 4.65 12.79
CA LYS A 122 2.34 4.09 13.68
C LYS A 122 2.16 4.71 15.06
N GLU A 123 2.02 3.88 16.11
CA GLU A 123 2.07 4.33 17.50
C GLU A 123 3.51 4.46 18.01
N ASN A 124 4.46 3.82 17.33
CA ASN A 124 5.89 3.87 17.62
C ASN A 124 6.71 4.58 16.52
N PRO A 125 6.31 5.77 16.02
CA PRO A 125 7.11 6.47 15.02
C PRO A 125 8.45 6.90 15.63
N MET A 126 9.49 6.97 14.80
CA MET A 126 10.76 7.56 15.22
C MET A 126 10.52 9.02 15.66
N PRO A 127 11.01 9.45 16.84
CA PRO A 127 10.84 10.83 17.27
C PRO A 127 11.45 11.82 16.29
N GLU A 128 10.74 12.92 16.03
CA GLU A 128 11.23 14.04 15.23
C GLU A 128 11.66 15.18 16.15
N SER A 129 12.85 15.75 15.92
CA SER A 129 13.33 16.94 16.63
C SER A 129 12.71 18.24 16.09
N CYS A 130 11.40 18.26 15.84
CA CYS A 130 10.65 19.44 15.42
C CYS A 130 9.87 20.06 16.59
N ARG A 131 9.74 21.40 16.60
CA ARG A 131 9.05 22.15 17.68
C ARG A 131 7.94 23.07 17.19
N ASP A 132 7.85 23.29 15.88
CA ASP A 132 6.95 24.26 15.22
C ASP A 132 5.87 23.60 14.36
N ARG A 133 5.70 22.27 14.48
CA ARG A 133 4.64 21.49 13.85
C ARG A 133 4.42 20.15 14.59
N PRO A 134 3.30 19.45 14.36
CA PRO A 134 3.14 18.07 14.81
C PRO A 134 4.18 17.13 14.19
N SER A 135 4.63 16.14 14.96
CA SER A 135 5.48 15.05 14.48
C SER A 135 4.70 14.11 13.57
N ARG A 136 5.35 13.60 12.51
CA ARG A 136 4.70 12.60 11.64
C ARG A 136 4.56 11.26 12.36
N CYS A 137 3.36 10.71 12.34
CA CYS A 137 3.07 9.37 12.87
C CYS A 137 2.45 8.43 11.83
N TYR A 138 2.30 8.88 10.57
CA TYR A 138 1.70 8.08 9.52
C TYR A 138 2.43 8.21 8.17
N GLU A 139 2.14 7.28 7.27
CA GLU A 139 2.51 7.29 5.85
C GLU A 139 1.28 6.96 4.99
N HIS A 140 1.34 7.29 3.70
CA HIS A 140 0.28 6.97 2.74
C HIS A 140 0.56 5.64 2.05
N ILE A 141 -0.50 4.83 1.88
CA ILE A 141 -0.52 3.68 0.98
C ILE A 141 -1.61 3.92 -0.03
N PHE A 142 -1.23 4.18 -1.28
CA PHE A 142 -2.20 4.28 -2.35
C PHE A 142 -2.47 2.90 -2.95
N LEU A 143 -3.76 2.54 -3.03
CA LEU A 143 -4.21 1.42 -3.86
C LEU A 143 -4.52 1.95 -5.25
N LEU A 144 -3.75 1.51 -6.25
CA LEU A 144 -3.96 1.78 -7.67
C LEU A 144 -4.28 0.50 -8.44
N THR A 145 -5.05 0.61 -9.52
CA THR A 145 -5.41 -0.54 -10.37
C THR A 145 -5.34 -0.19 -11.85
N LYS A 146 -5.13 -1.22 -12.70
CA LYS A 146 -5.09 -1.07 -14.16
C LYS A 146 -6.49 -0.87 -14.75
N SER A 147 -7.50 -1.47 -14.14
CA SER A 147 -8.87 -1.41 -14.61
C SER A 147 -9.87 -1.20 -13.45
N LYS A 148 -11.12 -0.87 -13.82
CA LYS A 148 -12.23 -0.67 -12.87
C LYS A 148 -12.63 -1.95 -12.12
N LYS A 149 -12.41 -3.12 -12.74
CA LYS A 149 -12.70 -4.45 -12.19
C LYS A 149 -11.37 -5.17 -11.96
N TYR A 150 -11.01 -5.38 -10.71
CA TYR A 150 -9.69 -5.88 -10.32
C TYR A 150 -9.85 -6.89 -9.19
N TYR A 151 -8.83 -7.70 -8.97
CA TYR A 151 -8.79 -8.65 -7.87
C TYR A 151 -8.74 -7.90 -6.53
N TYR A 152 -9.67 -8.19 -5.63
CA TYR A 152 -9.67 -7.67 -4.28
C TYR A 152 -10.37 -8.65 -3.32
N ASP A 153 -9.60 -9.30 -2.45
CA ASP A 153 -10.14 -10.20 -1.43
C ASP A 153 -10.40 -9.42 -0.13
N ALA A 154 -11.60 -8.84 -0.06
CA ALA A 154 -12.05 -8.11 1.13
C ALA A 154 -12.18 -9.04 2.35
N ALA A 155 -12.46 -10.32 2.15
CA ALA A 155 -12.66 -11.28 3.23
C ALA A 155 -11.34 -11.64 3.91
N ALA A 156 -10.26 -11.77 3.14
CA ALA A 156 -8.92 -12.10 3.65
C ALA A 156 -8.34 -11.05 4.62
N ILE A 157 -8.84 -9.81 4.57
CA ILE A 157 -8.41 -8.72 5.46
C ILE A 157 -9.54 -8.13 6.31
N ALA A 158 -10.70 -8.78 6.35
CA ALA A 158 -11.87 -8.31 7.08
C ALA A 158 -11.58 -8.15 8.58
N GLU A 159 -12.22 -7.17 9.20
CA GLU A 159 -12.08 -6.89 10.64
C GLU A 159 -13.33 -7.33 11.39
N PRO A 160 -13.25 -7.68 12.68
CA PRO A 160 -14.43 -7.87 13.50
C PRO A 160 -15.35 -6.64 13.46
N ILE A 161 -16.66 -6.86 13.48
CA ILE A 161 -17.60 -5.76 13.65
C ILE A 161 -17.38 -5.06 15.00
N ALA A 162 -17.70 -3.77 15.08
CA ALA A 162 -17.58 -3.05 16.33
C ALA A 162 -18.59 -3.61 17.36
N PRO A 163 -18.24 -3.70 18.66
CA PRO A 163 -19.17 -4.18 19.69
C PRO A 163 -20.50 -3.42 19.70
N GLY A 164 -20.45 -2.09 19.51
CA GLY A 164 -21.65 -1.26 19.40
C GLY A 164 -22.51 -1.58 18.17
N THR A 165 -21.90 -2.01 17.06
CA THR A 165 -22.65 -2.48 15.89
C THR A 165 -23.33 -3.82 16.17
N ALA A 166 -22.62 -4.76 16.81
CA ALA A 166 -23.19 -6.04 17.21
C ALA A 166 -24.38 -5.85 18.15
N ALA A 167 -24.24 -4.97 19.15
CA ALA A 167 -25.30 -4.63 20.08
C ALA A 167 -26.54 -4.05 19.38
N ARG A 168 -26.35 -3.20 18.37
CA ARG A 168 -27.47 -2.66 17.59
C ARG A 168 -28.26 -3.76 16.90
N TYR A 169 -27.61 -4.78 16.32
CA TYR A 169 -28.31 -5.91 15.69
C TYR A 169 -29.24 -6.66 16.65
N ARG A 170 -28.89 -6.75 17.94
CA ARG A 170 -29.69 -7.43 18.97
C ARG A 170 -30.84 -6.58 19.52
N GLN A 171 -30.85 -5.28 19.27
CA GLN A 171 -31.90 -4.38 19.75
C GLN A 171 -33.09 -4.35 18.80
N GLY A 172 -34.30 -4.38 19.37
CA GLY A 172 -35.54 -4.06 18.65
C GLY A 172 -35.47 -2.66 18.06
N ARG A 173 -36.06 -2.47 16.88
CA ARG A 173 -36.00 -1.21 16.14
C ARG A 173 -37.40 -0.84 15.66
N GLY A 174 -37.96 0.26 16.16
CA GLY A 174 -39.31 0.71 15.80
C GLY A 174 -39.39 1.29 14.39
N ALA A 175 -40.58 1.28 13.78
CA ALA A 175 -40.77 1.76 12.41
C ALA A 175 -40.67 3.29 12.24
N GLY A 176 -40.86 4.07 13.32
CA GLY A 176 -40.93 5.53 13.27
C GLY A 176 -39.59 6.27 13.24
N HIS A 177 -38.50 5.69 12.73
CA HIS A 177 -37.19 6.35 12.69
C HIS A 177 -36.81 6.83 11.28
N LYS A 178 -35.99 7.88 11.21
CA LYS A 178 -35.58 8.56 9.96
C LYS A 178 -34.88 7.70 8.88
N TYR A 179 -34.51 6.46 9.21
CA TYR A 179 -33.87 5.51 8.30
C TYR A 179 -34.77 4.32 7.92
N ALA A 180 -36.06 4.35 8.28
CA ALA A 180 -36.98 3.22 8.07
C ALA A 180 -37.54 3.18 6.65
N GLU A 181 -37.52 4.33 5.98
CA GLU A 181 -38.07 4.52 4.65
C GLU A 181 -36.96 4.62 3.61
N GLU A 182 -37.26 4.20 2.38
CA GLU A 182 -36.37 4.40 1.25
C GLU A 182 -36.30 5.90 0.91
N VAL A 183 -35.08 6.39 0.72
CA VAL A 183 -34.86 7.77 0.24
C VAL A 183 -34.74 7.72 -1.29
N PRO A 184 -35.51 8.52 -2.04
CA PRO A 184 -35.41 8.54 -3.50
C PRO A 184 -33.97 8.74 -3.99
N GLY A 185 -33.49 7.85 -4.86
CA GLY A 185 -32.12 7.86 -5.38
C GLY A 185 -31.07 7.21 -4.47
N GLN A 186 -31.43 6.82 -3.25
CA GLN A 186 -30.63 5.91 -2.43
C GLN A 186 -31.19 4.49 -2.58
N GLY A 187 -30.31 3.49 -2.59
CA GLY A 187 -30.72 2.09 -2.71
C GLY A 187 -31.60 1.63 -1.54
N LYS A 188 -31.96 0.34 -1.54
CA LYS A 188 -32.83 -0.27 -0.52
C LYS A 188 -32.34 0.02 0.90
N VAL A 189 -33.29 0.13 1.83
CA VAL A 189 -33.00 0.29 3.26
C VAL A 189 -32.07 -0.83 3.73
N GLN A 190 -30.94 -0.46 4.34
CA GLN A 190 -29.99 -1.42 4.90
C GLN A 190 -30.68 -2.28 5.97
N GLY A 191 -30.37 -3.58 6.01
CA GLY A 191 -31.00 -4.52 6.94
C GLY A 191 -30.91 -4.09 8.42
N ILE A 192 -29.83 -3.42 8.82
CA ILE A 192 -29.68 -2.88 10.19
C ILE A 192 -30.74 -1.82 10.55
N ASN A 193 -31.33 -1.17 9.54
CA ASN A 193 -32.34 -0.13 9.67
C ASN A 193 -33.77 -0.63 9.49
N GLN A 194 -33.98 -1.92 9.23
CA GLN A 194 -35.35 -2.44 9.10
C GLN A 194 -36.03 -2.53 10.48
N PRO A 195 -37.34 -2.22 10.56
CA PRO A 195 -38.09 -2.36 11.81
C PRO A 195 -38.13 -3.82 12.29
N ARG A 196 -38.00 -4.04 13.60
CA ARG A 196 -37.99 -5.37 14.22
C ARG A 196 -38.46 -5.32 15.68
N SER A 197 -39.26 -6.30 16.09
CA SER A 197 -39.65 -6.50 17.49
C SER A 197 -38.49 -7.12 18.28
N GLY A 198 -38.20 -6.58 19.46
CA GLY A 198 -37.15 -7.11 20.34
C GLY A 198 -37.53 -8.48 20.89
N GLY A 199 -36.77 -9.50 20.57
CA GLY A 199 -36.96 -10.83 21.17
C GLY A 199 -36.22 -11.97 20.46
N TYR A 200 -36.07 -11.91 19.14
CA TYR A 200 -35.38 -12.96 18.40
C TYR A 200 -34.60 -12.36 17.22
N TYR A 201 -33.33 -12.10 17.45
CA TYR A 201 -32.36 -12.05 16.37
C TYR A 201 -31.56 -13.34 16.49
N ASP A 202 -31.61 -14.16 15.45
CA ASP A 202 -30.72 -15.30 15.34
C ASP A 202 -29.28 -14.77 15.30
N ASP A 203 -28.49 -15.06 16.34
CA ASP A 203 -27.08 -14.64 16.41
C ASP A 203 -26.30 -15.16 15.19
N ALA A 204 -26.76 -16.23 14.53
CA ALA A 204 -26.17 -16.75 13.28
C ALA A 204 -26.35 -15.79 12.07
N LEU A 205 -27.30 -14.85 12.13
CA LEU A 205 -27.54 -13.87 11.07
C LEU A 205 -26.76 -12.56 11.27
N ILE A 206 -26.05 -12.40 12.40
CA ILE A 206 -25.25 -11.19 12.66
C ILE A 206 -23.91 -11.33 11.91
N PRO A 207 -23.57 -10.37 11.03
CA PRO A 207 -22.25 -10.37 10.41
C PRO A 207 -21.16 -10.32 11.47
N THR A 208 -20.23 -11.27 11.47
CA THR A 208 -19.13 -11.31 12.44
C THR A 208 -18.00 -10.36 12.05
N THR A 209 -17.87 -10.05 10.76
CA THR A 209 -16.82 -9.19 10.21
C THR A 209 -17.39 -8.05 9.37
N ARG A 210 -16.54 -7.06 9.10
CA ARG A 210 -16.75 -5.93 8.21
C ARG A 210 -15.54 -5.76 7.30
N ASN A 211 -15.71 -5.00 6.22
CA ASN A 211 -14.58 -4.58 5.41
C ASN A 211 -13.55 -3.81 6.25
N LYS A 212 -12.27 -3.99 5.93
CA LYS A 212 -11.16 -3.27 6.56
C LYS A 212 -11.31 -1.77 6.27
N ARG A 213 -11.09 -0.94 7.28
CA ARG A 213 -11.06 0.52 7.11
C ARG A 213 -9.75 0.97 6.47
N ASP A 214 -9.70 2.22 6.07
CA ASP A 214 -8.57 2.87 5.39
C ASP A 214 -7.55 3.50 6.35
N VAL A 215 -7.71 3.36 7.66
CA VAL A 215 -6.67 3.70 8.65
C VAL A 215 -6.13 2.42 9.28
N TRP A 216 -4.88 2.08 8.96
CA TRP A 216 -4.23 0.85 9.37
C TRP A 216 -3.21 1.13 10.46
N LEU A 217 -3.55 0.72 11.68
CA LEU A 217 -2.61 0.74 12.80
C LEU A 217 -1.68 -0.46 12.71
N ILE A 218 -0.43 -0.23 12.29
CA ILE A 218 0.60 -1.26 12.20
C ILE A 218 1.92 -0.67 12.69
N ASN A 219 2.45 -1.19 13.79
CA ASN A 219 3.70 -0.66 14.35
C ASN A 219 4.91 -1.13 13.54
N THR A 220 5.95 -0.28 13.53
CA THR A 220 7.23 -0.64 12.94
C THR A 220 7.90 -1.73 13.77
N VAL A 221 8.60 -2.65 13.11
CA VAL A 221 9.34 -3.73 13.76
C VAL A 221 10.83 -3.53 13.45
N PRO A 222 11.72 -3.48 14.46
CA PRO A 222 13.15 -3.35 14.23
C PRO A 222 13.68 -4.48 13.36
N TYR A 223 14.43 -4.13 12.31
CA TYR A 223 15.18 -5.09 11.50
C TYR A 223 16.67 -4.99 11.86
N LYS A 224 17.29 -6.12 12.20
CA LYS A 224 18.70 -6.17 12.63
C LYS A 224 19.71 -6.12 11.48
N GLY A 225 19.29 -6.28 10.22
CA GLY A 225 20.17 -6.12 9.06
C GLY A 225 20.32 -4.65 8.67
N GLY A 226 21.40 -4.28 7.96
CA GLY A 226 21.79 -2.90 7.60
C GLY A 226 20.85 -2.15 6.63
N HIS A 227 19.56 -2.46 6.63
CA HIS A 227 18.55 -1.84 5.80
C HIS A 227 17.63 -0.96 6.65
N PHE A 228 17.89 0.34 6.62
CA PHE A 228 17.29 1.32 7.54
C PHE A 228 15.87 1.78 7.17
N ALA A 229 15.30 1.31 6.06
CA ALA A 229 14.05 1.84 5.50
C ALA A 229 13.08 0.76 4.98
N ALA A 230 12.92 -0.36 5.70
CA ALA A 230 11.93 -1.38 5.34
C ALA A 230 10.60 -1.14 6.09
N TYR A 231 9.47 -1.17 5.38
CA TYR A 231 8.17 -1.30 6.04
C TYR A 231 8.03 -2.65 6.76
N PRO A 232 7.13 -2.78 7.75
CA PRO A 232 6.96 -4.03 8.48
C PRO A 232 6.30 -5.12 7.61
N PRO A 233 6.64 -6.42 7.80
CA PRO A 233 6.04 -7.52 7.05
C PRO A 233 4.51 -7.52 7.10
N LYS A 234 3.91 -7.18 8.24
CA LYS A 234 2.46 -7.14 8.40
C LYS A 234 1.75 -6.19 7.43
N LEU A 235 2.41 -5.08 7.06
CA LEU A 235 1.89 -4.14 6.08
C LEU A 235 1.83 -4.78 4.70
N ALA A 236 2.94 -5.40 4.28
CA ALA A 236 3.03 -6.12 3.02
C ALA A 236 2.05 -7.30 2.96
N GLU A 237 1.97 -8.11 4.02
CA GLU A 237 1.01 -9.21 4.14
C GLU A 237 -0.43 -8.74 3.94
N THR A 238 -0.81 -7.60 4.55
CA THR A 238 -2.15 -7.03 4.41
C THR A 238 -2.45 -6.66 2.96
N CYS A 239 -1.51 -5.99 2.28
CA CYS A 239 -1.62 -5.65 0.86
C CYS A 239 -1.69 -6.91 -0.02
N ILE A 240 -0.86 -7.92 0.26
CA ILE A 240 -0.79 -9.18 -0.53
C ILE A 240 -2.07 -10.00 -0.36
N LEU A 241 -2.59 -10.15 0.87
CA LEU A 241 -3.84 -10.86 1.13
C LEU A 241 -5.01 -10.23 0.37
N ALA A 242 -5.10 -8.89 0.38
CA ALA A 242 -6.17 -8.19 -0.32
C ALA A 242 -5.97 -8.19 -1.86
N GLY A 243 -4.74 -7.99 -2.33
CA GLY A 243 -4.46 -7.68 -3.75
C GLY A 243 -3.89 -8.82 -4.59
N CYS A 244 -3.51 -9.96 -3.99
CA CYS A 244 -2.90 -11.07 -4.69
C CYS A 244 -3.63 -12.40 -4.44
N PRO A 245 -4.11 -13.10 -5.50
CA PRO A 245 -4.69 -14.43 -5.35
C PRO A 245 -3.68 -15.41 -4.74
N ALA A 246 -4.20 -16.45 -4.07
CA ALA A 246 -3.38 -17.55 -3.59
C ALA A 246 -2.54 -18.14 -4.74
N GLY A 247 -1.25 -18.41 -4.49
CA GLY A 247 -0.31 -18.86 -5.53
C GLY A 247 0.05 -17.81 -6.59
N GLY A 248 -0.48 -16.58 -6.50
CA GLY A 248 -0.18 -15.47 -7.40
C GLY A 248 1.25 -14.94 -7.28
N VAL A 249 1.61 -14.03 -8.18
CA VAL A 249 2.95 -13.42 -8.25
C VAL A 249 2.92 -11.98 -7.73
N VAL A 250 3.76 -11.69 -6.74
CA VAL A 250 3.96 -10.36 -6.16
C VAL A 250 5.26 -9.75 -6.69
N LEU A 251 5.19 -8.53 -7.21
CA LEU A 251 6.34 -7.77 -7.71
C LEU A 251 6.68 -6.61 -6.78
N ASP A 252 7.96 -6.34 -6.60
CA ASP A 252 8.43 -5.15 -5.89
C ASP A 252 9.65 -4.58 -6.63
N PRO A 253 9.48 -3.42 -7.33
CA PRO A 253 10.55 -2.80 -8.11
C PRO A 253 11.62 -2.09 -7.26
N PHE A 254 11.41 -1.97 -5.94
CA PHE A 254 12.32 -1.32 -4.99
C PHE A 254 12.50 -2.23 -3.77
N PHE A 255 13.02 -3.43 -4.03
CA PHE A 255 12.92 -4.58 -3.12
C PHE A 255 13.64 -4.39 -1.77
N GLY A 256 14.71 -3.59 -1.75
CA GLY A 256 15.49 -3.31 -0.56
C GLY A 256 15.92 -4.60 0.14
N SER A 257 15.61 -4.70 1.44
CA SER A 257 15.87 -5.91 2.25
C SER A 257 14.89 -7.08 2.04
N GLY A 258 14.03 -7.02 1.03
CA GLY A 258 13.16 -8.13 0.63
C GLY A 258 11.96 -8.39 1.54
N THR A 259 11.45 -7.39 2.26
CA THR A 259 10.25 -7.56 3.11
C THR A 259 9.06 -8.09 2.28
N THR A 260 8.86 -7.58 1.06
CA THR A 260 7.76 -8.03 0.19
C THR A 260 7.89 -9.50 -0.19
N GLY A 261 9.11 -9.93 -0.56
CA GLY A 261 9.35 -11.33 -0.91
C GLY A 261 9.19 -12.26 0.28
N LEU A 262 9.61 -11.84 1.47
CA LEU A 262 9.39 -12.57 2.71
C LEU A 262 7.90 -12.76 3.00
N ALA A 263 7.11 -11.67 2.90
CA ALA A 263 5.67 -11.70 3.10
C ALA A 263 4.93 -12.50 2.03
N ALA A 264 5.37 -12.43 0.76
CA ALA A 264 4.80 -13.23 -0.31
C ALA A 264 5.02 -14.73 -0.04
N LYS A 265 6.25 -15.12 0.29
CA LYS A 265 6.61 -16.51 0.57
C LYS A 265 5.88 -17.06 1.80
N SER A 266 5.75 -16.27 2.88
CA SER A 266 5.02 -16.71 4.09
C SER A 266 3.53 -16.91 3.88
N LEU A 267 2.98 -16.32 2.81
CA LEU A 267 1.58 -16.44 2.41
C LEU A 267 1.39 -17.39 1.22
N ASP A 268 2.36 -18.23 0.88
CA ASP A 268 2.29 -19.16 -0.28
C ASP A 268 2.03 -18.44 -1.63
N ARG A 269 2.64 -17.26 -1.80
CA ARG A 269 2.72 -16.54 -3.09
C ARG A 269 4.15 -16.57 -3.62
N ARG A 270 4.27 -16.42 -4.93
CA ARG A 270 5.56 -16.26 -5.62
C ARG A 270 5.96 -14.79 -5.63
N TYR A 271 7.26 -14.51 -5.75
CA TYR A 271 7.73 -13.11 -5.83
C TYR A 271 8.73 -12.84 -6.95
N ILE A 272 8.81 -11.58 -7.35
CA ILE A 272 9.93 -11.00 -8.11
C ILE A 272 10.34 -9.72 -7.38
N GLY A 273 11.59 -9.65 -6.93
CA GLY A 273 12.19 -8.44 -6.39
C GLY A 273 13.13 -7.81 -7.40
N ILE A 274 13.12 -6.49 -7.54
CA ILE A 274 14.13 -5.74 -8.29
C ILE A 274 14.84 -4.79 -7.31
N GLU A 275 16.16 -4.79 -7.32
CA GLU A 275 16.96 -3.95 -6.44
C GLU A 275 18.24 -3.50 -7.14
N LEU A 276 18.58 -2.22 -7.02
CA LEU A 276 19.76 -1.65 -7.65
C LEU A 276 21.05 -2.01 -6.89
N ASN A 277 21.00 -2.04 -5.56
CA ASN A 277 22.15 -2.31 -4.72
C ASN A 277 22.38 -3.83 -4.54
N ALA A 278 23.50 -4.32 -5.07
CA ALA A 278 23.88 -5.74 -4.99
C ALA A 278 24.00 -6.28 -3.55
N GLU A 279 24.43 -5.45 -2.59
CA GLU A 279 24.51 -5.84 -1.18
C GLU A 279 23.12 -6.05 -0.58
N TYR A 280 22.15 -5.21 -0.97
CA TYR A 280 20.75 -5.37 -0.57
C TYR A 280 20.12 -6.60 -1.21
N CYS A 281 20.46 -6.91 -2.47
CA CYS A 281 20.06 -8.19 -3.08
C CYS A 281 20.54 -9.40 -2.26
N ALA A 282 21.82 -9.42 -1.87
CA ALA A 282 22.38 -10.51 -1.08
C ALA A 282 21.71 -10.63 0.30
N LEU A 283 21.48 -9.50 0.97
CA LEU A 283 20.80 -9.44 2.26
C LEU A 283 19.35 -9.93 2.15
N ALA A 284 18.62 -9.53 1.10
CA ALA A 284 17.26 -9.97 0.85
C ALA A 284 17.20 -11.49 0.57
N GLY A 285 18.13 -12.02 -0.24
CA GLY A 285 18.24 -13.46 -0.51
C GLY A 285 18.44 -14.28 0.77
N ALA A 286 19.39 -13.86 1.61
CA ALA A 286 19.64 -14.47 2.91
C ALA A 286 18.42 -14.41 3.84
N ARG A 287 17.68 -13.29 3.84
CA ARG A 287 16.50 -13.09 4.68
C ARG A 287 15.31 -13.97 4.27
N ILE A 288 15.07 -14.12 2.98
CA ILE A 288 13.93 -14.90 2.44
C ILE A 288 14.23 -16.41 2.49
N GLY A 289 15.51 -16.78 2.63
CA GLY A 289 15.97 -18.17 2.56
C GLY A 289 15.92 -18.70 1.13
N GLY A 290 16.29 -17.87 0.16
CA GLY A 290 16.50 -18.26 -1.24
C GLY A 290 17.99 -18.25 -1.57
N GLY A 291 18.49 -19.29 -2.25
CA GLY A 291 19.86 -19.29 -2.75
C GLY A 291 20.04 -18.21 -3.83
N ASN A 292 21.09 -17.40 -3.72
CA ASN A 292 21.50 -16.46 -4.77
C ASN A 292 21.59 -17.24 -6.10
N THR A 293 20.74 -16.92 -7.07
CA THR A 293 20.78 -17.51 -8.42
C THR A 293 20.51 -16.49 -9.51
#